data_AF-A0A9X6XKU1-F1
#
_entry.id   AF-A0A9X6XKU1-F1
#
_cell.length_a   1.000
_cell.length_b   1.000
_cell.length_c   1.000
_cell.angle_alpha   90.00
_cell.angle_beta   90.00
_cell.angle_gamma   90.00
#
_symmetry.space_group_name_H-M   'P 1'
#
loop_
_entity.id
_entity.type
_entity.pdbx_description
1 polymer ?
#
loop_
_entity_poly.entity_id
_entity_poly.type
_entity_poly.pdbx_seq_one_letter_code
_entity_poly.pdbx_strand_id
1 'polypeptide(L)' 'MQGQSSYLQKKAENFAEWIGFYRQNPHRFMEDYFGTHLHPFQRFLFYMMNKDDKFMYIAARGRFGRLVK' A
#
# COMPACT_ATOMS: atom_id res chain seq x y z
N MET A 1 19.15 -32.98 1.05
CA MET A 1 17.99 -32.33 0.38
C MET A 1 17.04 -31.58 1.35
N GLN A 2 17.13 -31.76 2.68
CA GLN A 2 16.24 -31.08 3.65
C GLN A 2 16.52 -29.57 3.85
N GLY A 3 17.75 -29.11 3.64
CA GLY A 3 18.12 -27.70 3.82
C GLY A 3 17.50 -26.75 2.79
N GLN A 4 17.16 -27.25 1.58
CA GLN A 4 16.57 -26.43 0.52
C GLN A 4 15.10 -26.07 0.82
N SER A 5 14.34 -27.01 1.36
CA SER A 5 12.94 -26.75 1.75
C SER A 5 12.86 -25.70 2.88
N SER A 6 13.76 -25.77 3.86
CA SER A 6 13.75 -24.86 5.01
C SER A 6 14.05 -23.39 4.65
N TYR A 7 14.99 -23.10 3.72
CA TYR A 7 15.25 -21.70 3.33
C TYR A 7 14.07 -21.10 2.54
N LEU A 8 13.41 -21.91 1.69
CA LEU A 8 12.26 -21.47 0.92
C LEU A 8 11.11 -21.11 1.85
N GLN A 9 10.91 -21.91 2.90
CA GLN A 9 9.87 -21.69 3.89
C GLN A 9 10.10 -20.37 4.65
N LYS A 10 11.32 -20.12 5.13
CA LYS A 10 11.70 -18.83 5.72
C LYS A 10 11.50 -17.66 4.76
N LYS A 11 11.84 -17.83 3.47
CA LYS A 11 11.63 -16.79 2.46
C LYS A 11 10.14 -16.51 2.25
N ALA A 12 9.30 -17.55 2.24
CA ALA A 12 7.85 -17.42 2.11
C ALA A 12 7.23 -16.72 3.32
N GLU A 13 7.68 -17.04 4.53
CA GLU A 13 7.26 -16.39 5.78
C GLU A 13 7.61 -14.90 5.77
N ASN A 14 8.88 -14.58 5.47
CA ASN A 14 9.32 -13.18 5.34
C ASN A 14 8.50 -12.44 4.28
N PHE A 15 8.24 -13.07 3.14
CA PHE A 15 7.46 -12.46 2.06
C PHE A 15 5.99 -12.23 2.47
N ALA A 16 5.39 -13.17 3.21
CA ALA A 16 4.05 -13.02 3.74
C ALA A 16 3.96 -11.86 4.75
N GLU A 17 5.00 -11.66 5.57
CA GLU A 17 5.09 -10.52 6.49
C GLU A 17 5.14 -9.19 5.73
N TRP A 18 5.98 -9.08 4.70
CA TRP A 18 6.04 -7.89 3.84
C TRP A 18 4.69 -7.61 3.14
N ILE A 19 4.03 -8.65 2.64
CA ILE A 19 2.69 -8.52 2.04
C ILE A 19 1.71 -7.99 3.09
N GLY A 20 1.71 -8.56 4.30
CA GLY A 20 0.85 -8.13 5.40
C GLY A 20 1.07 -6.66 5.75
N PHE A 21 2.33 -6.23 5.83
CA PHE A 21 2.71 -4.85 6.11
C PHE A 21 2.15 -3.87 5.07
N TYR A 22 2.29 -4.16 3.77
CA TYR A 22 1.77 -3.31 2.70
C TYR A 22 0.25 -3.33 2.60
N ARG A 23 -0.41 -4.46 2.91
CA ARG A 23 -1.88 -4.57 2.94
C ARG A 23 -2.50 -3.76 4.08
N GLN A 24 -1.83 -3.68 5.23
CA GLN A 24 -2.26 -2.84 6.34
C GLN A 24 -1.98 -1.35 6.08
N ASN A 25 -0.95 -1.03 5.29
CA ASN A 25 -0.50 0.34 5.03
C ASN A 25 -0.47 0.65 3.51
N PRO A 26 -1.64 0.75 2.85
CA PRO A 26 -1.72 0.93 1.39
C PRO A 26 -1.07 2.24 0.90
N HIS A 27 -1.02 3.27 1.75
CA HIS A 27 -0.34 4.52 1.44
C HIS A 27 1.18 4.35 1.30
N ARG A 28 1.82 3.51 2.13
CA ARG A 28 3.25 3.20 2.00
C ARG A 28 3.55 2.41 0.74
N PHE A 29 2.67 1.47 0.38
CA PHE A 29 2.78 0.77 -0.89
C PHE A 29 2.78 1.73 -2.09
N MET A 30 1.94 2.76 -2.06
CA MET A 30 1.89 3.80 -3.10
C MET A 30 3.14 4.68 -3.15
N GLU A 31 3.72 5.02 -1.99
CA GLU A 31 4.95 5.82 -1.93
C GLU A 31 6.18 5.00 -2.34
N ASP A 32 6.33 3.79 -1.80
CA ASP A 32 7.53 2.96 -1.97
C ASP A 32 7.56 2.24 -3.33
N TYR A 33 6.43 1.71 -3.80
CA TYR A 33 6.39 0.90 -5.03
C TYR A 33 6.17 1.75 -6.28
N PHE A 34 5.32 2.78 -6.20
CA PHE A 34 5.04 3.67 -7.34
C PHE A 34 5.88 4.95 -7.34
N GLY A 35 6.63 5.23 -6.27
CA GLY A 35 7.48 6.42 -6.17
C GLY A 35 6.68 7.72 -6.12
N THR A 36 5.41 7.67 -5.70
CA THR A 36 4.54 8.86 -5.66
C THR A 36 4.59 9.53 -4.31
N HIS A 37 4.70 10.86 -4.25
CA HIS A 37 4.60 11.57 -2.98
C HIS A 37 3.13 11.91 -2.70
N LEU A 38 2.55 11.28 -1.67
CA LEU A 38 1.15 11.48 -1.31
C LEU A 38 0.99 12.66 -0.33
N HIS A 39 0.09 13.58 -0.65
CA HIS A 39 -0.36 14.59 0.29
C HIS A 39 -1.09 13.93 1.48
N PRO A 40 -1.08 14.54 2.68
CA PRO A 40 -1.72 13.97 3.88
C PRO A 40 -3.19 13.56 3.68
N PHE A 41 -3.96 14.32 2.89
CA PHE A 41 -5.35 14.00 2.59
C PHE A 41 -5.48 12.72 1.75
N GLN A 42 -4.56 12.47 0.81
CA GLN A 42 -4.58 11.30 -0.06
C GLN A 42 -4.28 10.04 0.75
N ARG A 43 -3.34 10.12 1.70
CA ARG A 43 -3.03 9.01 2.61
C ARG A 43 -4.25 8.58 3.44
N PHE A 44 -5.00 9.55 3.95
CA PHE A 44 -6.25 9.28 4.67
C PHE A 44 -7.32 8.67 3.77
N LEU A 45 -7.43 9.16 2.52
CA LEU A 45 -8.36 8.62 1.54
C LEU A 45 -8.08 7.14 1.24
N PHE A 46 -6.82 6.80 0.95
CA PHE A 46 -6.41 5.42 0.68
C PHE A 46 -6.63 4.49 1.88
N TYR A 47 -6.43 5.01 3.09
CA TYR A 47 -6.75 4.26 4.31
C TYR A 47 -8.24 3.92 4.39
N MET A 48 -9.12 4.91 4.20
CA MET A 48 -10.57 4.68 4.24
C MET A 48 -11.06 3.78 3.10
N MET A 49 -10.53 3.95 1.88
CA MET A 49 -10.84 3.09 0.73
C MET A 49 -10.44 1.63 0.95
N ASN A 50 -9.39 1.36 1.72
CA ASN A 50 -8.95 0.00 2.04
C ASN A 50 -9.72 -0.62 3.21
N LYS A 51 -10.37 0.21 4.04
CA LYS A 51 -11.07 -0.25 5.25
C LYS A 51 -12.52 -0.62 4.96
N ASP A 52 -13.19 0.13 4.08
CA ASP A 52 -14.61 -0.03 3.78
C ASP A 52 -14.84 -0.27 2.29
N ASP A 53 -15.54 -1.37 1.97
CA ASP A 53 -15.87 -1.73 0.57
C ASP A 53 -16.82 -0.73 -0.11
N LYS A 54 -17.56 0.06 0.68
CA LYS A 54 -18.56 1.04 0.21
C LYS A 54 -18.17 2.46 0.61
N PHE A 55 -16.99 2.89 0.20
CA PHE A 55 -16.51 4.24 0.44
C PHE A 55 -16.94 5.22 -0.66
N MET A 56 -17.51 6.37 -0.27
CA MET A 56 -17.86 7.47 -1.18
C MET A 56 -17.12 8.75 -0.78
N TYR A 57 -16.32 9.30 -1.70
CA TYR A 57 -15.60 10.55 -1.52
C TYR A 57 -16.14 11.65 -2.42
N ILE A 58 -16.56 12.76 -1.82
CA ILE A 58 -17.00 13.95 -2.54
C ILE A 58 -15.79 14.86 -2.76
N ALA A 59 -15.27 14.83 -3.99
CA ALA A 59 -14.15 15.66 -4.43
C ALA A 59 -14.63 17.00 -5.02
N ALA A 60 -13.82 18.05 -4.89
CA ALA A 60 -13.99 19.34 -5.52
C ALA A 60 -12.92 19.40 -6.60
N ARG A 61 -13.31 19.82 -7.80
CA ARG A 61 -12.42 19.81 -8.98
C ARG A 61 -11.16 20.63 -8.69
N GLY A 62 -9.99 20.11 -9.09
CA GLY A 62 -8.69 20.72 -8.81
C GLY A 62 -7.95 20.19 -7.59
N ARG A 63 -8.57 19.35 -6.73
CA ARG A 63 -7.88 18.71 -5.59
C ARG A 63 -6.87 17.62 -5.98
N PHE A 64 -6.96 17.09 -7.20
CA PHE A 64 -6.12 16.01 -7.73
C PHE A 64 -5.19 16.50 -8.85
N GLY A 65 -4.69 17.74 -8.72
CA GLY A 65 -4.02 18.46 -9.79
C GLY A 65 -2.57 18.82 -9.51
N ARG A 66 -1.72 17.84 -9.16
CA ARG A 66 -0.25 17.88 -9.37
C ARG A 66 0.39 16.53 -9.03
N LEU A 67 0.37 15.59 -9.97
CA LEU A 67 1.27 14.44 -9.94
C LEU A 67 2.42 14.77 -10.90
N VAL A 68 3.64 14.79 -10.37
CA VAL A 68 4.90 15.05 -11.07
C VAL A 68 5.21 16.54 -11.33
N LYS A 69 6.21 17.05 -10.59
CA LYS A 69 7.26 17.91 -11.12
C LYS A 69 8.56 17.14 -10.99
#